data_AF-A0A0Q8R9E6-F1
#
_entry.id   AF-A0A0Q8R9E6-F1
#
_cell.length_a   1.000
_cell.length_b   1.000
_cell.length_c   1.000
_cell.angle_alpha   90.00
_cell.angle_beta   90.00
_cell.angle_gamma   90.00
#
_symmetry.space_group_name_H-M   'P 1'
#
loop_
_entity.id
_entity.type
_entity.pdbx_description
1 polymer ?
#
loop_
_entity_poly.entity_id
_entity_poly.type
_entity_poly.pdbx_seq_one_letter_code
_entity_poly.pdbx_strand_id
1 'polypeptide(L)'
;MQISIPLPFADGEYVFALPIKQIVALEAKAGPIDLVKHRLINGGWSVLDVVETIRHGLIGGGRGMVNKVDVSISDLKANLLVDTYIDGKPLAPHAITAKAVLMALYVGYEPVEGQKKSPVTEEDQESSSESTGASSSTTASPSD
;
A
#
# COMPACT_ATOMS: atom_id res chain seq x y z
N MET A 1 -4.33 21.26 0.61
CA MET A 1 -3.47 20.06 0.49
C MET A 1 -2.86 19.70 1.84
N GLN A 2 -3.08 18.48 2.29
CA GLN A 2 -2.51 17.93 3.53
C GLN A 2 -1.52 16.80 3.21
N ILE A 3 -0.55 16.54 4.07
CA ILE A 3 0.41 15.43 3.88
C ILE A 3 -0.05 14.12 4.53
N SER A 4 -1.21 14.13 5.19
CA SER A 4 -1.81 12.96 5.81
C SER A 4 -2.88 12.36 4.90
N ILE A 5 -2.99 11.04 4.90
CA ILE A 5 -3.93 10.30 4.07
C ILE A 5 -4.61 9.18 4.89
N PRO A 6 -5.95 9.14 4.96
CA PRO A 6 -6.66 7.99 5.51
C PRO A 6 -6.69 6.85 4.47
N LEU A 7 -6.24 5.67 4.88
CA LEU A 7 -6.21 4.47 4.02
C LEU A 7 -6.75 3.25 4.77
N PRO A 8 -7.47 2.34 4.09
CA PRO A 8 -7.73 1.02 4.63
C PRO A 8 -6.40 0.26 4.76
N PHE A 9 -6.16 -0.33 5.92
CA PHE A 9 -4.98 -1.13 6.19
C PHE A 9 -5.28 -2.08 7.36
N ALA A 10 -4.80 -3.32 7.25
CA ALA A 10 -4.97 -4.33 8.30
C ALA A 10 -6.45 -4.54 8.67
N ASP A 11 -6.82 -4.19 9.90
CA ASP A 11 -8.11 -4.37 10.55
C ASP A 11 -9.00 -3.11 10.55
N GLY A 12 -8.60 -2.04 9.86
CA GLY A 12 -9.42 -0.83 9.83
C GLY A 12 -8.94 0.25 8.88
N GLU A 13 -9.34 1.47 9.18
CA GLU A 13 -8.86 2.66 8.48
C GLU A 13 -7.85 3.38 9.36
N TYR A 14 -6.67 3.65 8.82
CA TYR A 14 -5.61 4.35 9.54
C TYR A 14 -5.25 5.63 8.82
N VAL A 15 -4.93 6.65 9.62
CA VAL A 15 -4.32 7.86 9.07
C VAL A 15 -2.83 7.61 8.99
N PHE A 16 -2.27 7.86 7.81
CA PHE A 16 -0.84 7.82 7.56
C PHE A 16 -0.33 9.23 7.37
N ALA A 17 0.84 9.55 7.94
CA ALA A 17 1.55 10.79 7.67
C ALA A 17 3.05 10.59 7.91
N LEU A 18 3.89 11.30 7.16
CA LEU A 18 5.35 11.30 7.33
C LEU A 18 5.83 12.70 7.74
N PRO A 19 5.63 13.13 9.00
CA PRO A 19 6.26 14.35 9.49
C PRO A 19 7.79 14.17 9.55
N ILE A 20 8.54 15.26 9.60
CA ILE A 20 10.02 15.26 9.49
C ILE A 20 10.71 14.22 10.39
N LYS A 21 10.27 14.06 11.65
CA LYS A 21 10.84 13.06 12.57
C LYS A 21 10.71 11.62 12.04
N GLN A 22 9.57 11.31 11.42
CA GLN A 22 9.30 9.99 10.84
C GLN A 22 10.05 9.79 9.51
N ILE A 23 10.24 10.86 8.73
CA ILE A 23 11.12 10.83 7.54
C ILE A 23 12.54 10.46 7.96
N VAL A 24 13.12 11.15 8.95
CA VAL A 24 14.49 10.87 9.42
C VAL A 24 14.63 9.41 9.92
N ALA A 25 13.64 8.91 10.65
CA ALA A 25 13.65 7.54 11.14
C ALA A 25 13.54 6.49 10.01
N LEU A 26 12.74 6.77 8.99
CA LEU A 26 12.64 5.97 7.77
C LEU A 26 13.97 6.00 7.00
N GLU A 27 14.56 7.17 6.80
CA GLU A 27 15.80 7.35 6.05
C GLU A 27 16.98 6.61 6.70
N ALA A 28 16.99 6.52 8.03
CA ALA A 28 18.00 5.76 8.77
C ALA A 28 18.04 4.26 8.41
N LYS A 29 16.98 3.72 7.80
CA LYS A 29 16.87 2.29 7.46
C LYS A 29 16.69 2.01 5.98
N ALA A 30 15.91 2.82 5.27
CA ALA A 30 15.60 2.63 3.85
C ALA A 30 16.44 3.54 2.91
N GLY A 31 17.24 4.44 3.49
CA GLY A 31 18.01 5.45 2.77
C GLY A 31 17.18 6.69 2.42
N PRO A 32 17.76 7.65 1.68
CA PRO A 32 17.14 8.95 1.40
C PRO A 32 15.70 8.83 0.87
N ILE A 33 14.80 9.66 1.40
CA ILE A 33 13.35 9.58 1.13
C ILE A 33 13.03 9.70 -0.36
N ASP A 34 13.82 10.46 -1.10
CA ASP A 34 13.65 10.62 -2.54
C ASP A 34 14.02 9.36 -3.32
N LEU A 35 15.03 8.62 -2.86
CA LEU A 35 15.39 7.32 -3.45
C LEU A 35 14.33 6.27 -3.13
N VAL A 36 13.80 6.26 -1.90
CA VAL A 36 12.68 5.40 -1.52
C VAL A 36 11.46 5.66 -2.41
N LYS A 37 11.10 6.94 -2.61
CA LYS A 37 10.04 7.36 -3.55
C LYS A 37 10.32 6.87 -4.98
N HIS A 38 11.52 7.13 -5.50
CA HIS A 38 11.88 6.73 -6.85
C HIS A 38 11.70 5.22 -7.06
N ARG A 39 12.21 4.39 -6.14
CA ARG A 39 12.09 2.93 -6.22
C ARG A 39 10.65 2.45 -6.09
N LEU A 40 9.84 3.03 -5.20
CA LEU A 40 8.43 2.63 -5.05
C LEU A 40 7.56 3.03 -6.26
N ILE A 41 7.92 4.08 -7.00
CA ILE A 41 7.18 4.48 -8.21
C ILE A 41 7.63 3.68 -9.42
N ASN A 42 8.95 3.51 -9.60
CA ASN A 42 9.54 2.97 -10.83
C ASN A 42 9.93 1.49 -10.75
N GLY A 43 9.88 0.88 -9.57
CA GLY A 43 10.32 -0.49 -9.31
C GLY A 43 11.74 -0.59 -8.73
N GLY A 44 12.13 -1.81 -8.37
CA GLY A 44 13.42 -2.09 -7.72
C GLY A 44 13.47 -1.69 -6.24
N TRP A 45 12.32 -1.60 -5.57
CA TRP A 45 12.22 -1.28 -4.15
C TRP A 45 12.68 -2.44 -3.26
N SER A 46 13.21 -2.09 -2.10
CA SER A 46 13.58 -3.00 -1.02
C SER A 46 12.39 -3.30 -0.12
N VAL A 47 12.48 -4.37 0.69
CA VAL A 47 11.46 -4.65 1.71
C VAL A 47 11.35 -3.48 2.71
N LEU A 48 12.47 -2.84 3.06
CA LEU A 48 12.49 -1.71 3.98
C LEU A 48 11.80 -0.47 3.40
N ASP A 49 11.83 -0.28 2.08
CA ASP A 49 11.09 0.82 1.42
C ASP A 49 9.60 0.71 1.70
N VAL A 50 9.05 -0.50 1.74
CA VAL A 50 7.64 -0.75 2.00
C VAL A 50 7.35 -0.71 3.50
N VAL A 51 8.07 -1.54 4.25
CA VAL A 51 7.78 -1.80 5.67
C VAL A 51 8.03 -0.56 6.53
N GLU A 52 9.15 0.14 6.34
CA GLU A 52 9.46 1.35 7.12
C GLU A 52 8.54 2.52 6.73
N THR A 53 8.16 2.64 5.46
CA THR A 53 7.19 3.66 5.03
C THR A 53 5.83 3.47 5.69
N ILE A 54 5.32 2.24 5.75
CA ILE A 54 4.05 1.95 6.42
C ILE A 54 4.18 2.19 7.92
N ARG A 55 5.23 1.65 8.57
CA ARG A 55 5.42 1.81 10.02
C ARG A 55 5.50 3.28 10.42
N HIS A 56 6.36 4.05 9.79
CA HIS A 56 6.56 5.46 10.11
C HIS A 56 5.38 6.33 9.66
N GLY A 57 4.67 5.91 8.60
CA GLY A 57 3.39 6.51 8.21
C GLY A 57 2.31 6.35 9.29
N LEU A 58 2.15 5.15 9.85
CA LEU A 58 1.22 4.86 10.95
C LEU A 58 1.55 5.69 12.20
N ILE A 59 2.82 5.72 12.60
CA ILE A 59 3.28 6.50 13.77
C ILE A 59 3.02 8.00 13.55
N GLY A 60 3.35 8.51 12.37
CA GLY A 60 3.17 9.93 12.07
C GLY A 60 1.70 10.36 11.94
N GLY A 61 0.81 9.46 11.53
CA GLY A 61 -0.63 9.72 11.51
C GLY A 61 -1.31 9.54 12.88
N GLY A 62 -0.78 8.66 13.73
CA GLY A 62 -1.08 8.59 15.17
C GLY A 62 -2.49 8.13 15.54
N ARG A 63 -3.35 7.83 14.58
CA ARG A 63 -4.75 7.43 14.81
C ARG A 63 -5.33 6.56 13.70
N GLY A 64 -6.40 5.85 14.03
CA GLY A 64 -7.24 5.12 13.09
C GLY A 64 -8.61 4.83 13.67
N MET A 65 -9.42 4.09 12.91
CA MET A 65 -10.74 3.62 13.27
C MET A 65 -10.84 2.13 12.97
N VAL A 66 -11.09 1.33 14.00
CA VAL A 66 -11.25 -0.13 13.90
C VAL A 66 -12.60 -0.49 14.49
N ASN A 67 -13.43 -1.22 13.75
CA ASN A 67 -14.79 -1.57 14.18
C ASN A 67 -15.62 -0.35 14.65
N LYS A 68 -15.46 0.80 13.98
CA LYS A 68 -16.09 2.09 14.32
C LYS A 68 -15.66 2.68 15.67
N VAL A 69 -14.55 2.21 16.23
CA VAL A 69 -13.95 2.75 17.46
C VAL A 69 -12.64 3.46 17.10
N ASP A 70 -12.49 4.69 17.57
CA ASP A 70 -11.25 5.44 17.42
C ASP A 70 -10.11 4.75 18.20
N VAL A 71 -8.99 4.59 17.54
CA VAL A 71 -7.78 3.99 18.12
C VAL A 71 -6.60 4.94 17.94
N SER A 72 -5.85 5.15 19.02
CA SER A 72 -4.55 5.83 18.96
C SER A 72 -3.47 4.86 18.50
N ILE A 73 -2.52 5.35 17.71
CA ILE A 73 -1.38 4.59 17.20
C ILE A 73 -0.11 5.07 17.89
N SER A 74 0.46 4.20 18.72
CA SER A 74 1.81 4.33 19.28
C SER A 74 2.83 3.55 18.45
N ASP A 75 4.11 3.78 18.70
CA ASP A 75 5.23 3.05 18.09
C ASP A 75 5.07 1.53 18.23
N LEU A 76 4.71 1.07 19.44
CA LEU A 76 4.47 -0.36 19.70
C LEU A 76 3.31 -0.90 18.86
N LYS A 77 2.22 -0.14 18.73
CA LYS A 77 1.05 -0.56 17.97
C LYS A 77 1.33 -0.58 16.46
N ALA A 78 2.10 0.38 15.95
CA ALA A 78 2.54 0.39 14.56
C ALA A 78 3.42 -0.82 14.24
N ASN A 79 4.33 -1.21 15.14
CA ASN A 79 5.12 -2.44 15.00
C ASN A 79 4.22 -3.67 14.96
N LEU A 80 3.32 -3.81 15.93
CA LEU A 80 2.40 -4.96 15.99
C LEU A 80 1.56 -5.08 14.70
N LEU A 81 1.06 -3.97 14.17
CA LEU A 81 0.29 -3.96 12.92
C LEU A 81 1.15 -4.40 11.73
N VAL A 82 2.37 -3.91 11.62
CA VAL A 82 3.29 -4.32 10.55
C VAL A 82 3.63 -5.81 10.67
N ASP A 83 4.01 -6.28 11.85
CA ASP A 83 4.40 -7.67 12.09
C ASP A 83 3.22 -8.62 11.81
N THR A 84 2.01 -8.25 12.26
CA THR A 84 0.82 -9.10 12.11
C THR A 84 0.28 -9.09 10.67
N TYR A 85 0.34 -7.95 9.98
CA TYR A 85 -0.35 -7.75 8.71
C TYR A 85 0.54 -7.70 7.47
N ILE A 86 1.86 -7.70 7.62
CA ILE A 86 2.80 -7.75 6.50
C ILE A 86 3.66 -9.01 6.53
N ASP A 87 4.11 -9.46 7.71
CA ASP A 87 4.95 -10.66 7.78
C ASP A 87 4.21 -11.91 7.30
N GLY A 88 4.90 -12.74 6.52
CA GLY A 88 4.33 -13.94 5.88
C GLY A 88 3.24 -13.68 4.83
N LYS A 89 2.97 -12.42 4.45
CA LYS A 89 1.92 -12.04 3.47
C LYS A 89 2.52 -11.49 2.16
N PRO A 90 1.77 -11.53 1.03
CA PRO A 90 2.24 -10.94 -0.21
C PRO A 90 2.60 -9.46 -0.07
N LEU A 91 3.78 -9.06 -0.52
CA LEU A 91 4.30 -7.71 -0.28
C LEU A 91 3.75 -6.65 -1.24
N ALA A 92 3.31 -7.05 -2.44
CA ALA A 92 2.87 -6.13 -3.48
C ALA A 92 1.69 -5.21 -3.08
N PRO A 93 0.62 -5.69 -2.41
CA PRO A 93 -0.44 -4.82 -1.91
C PRO A 93 0.06 -3.75 -0.93
N HIS A 94 1.02 -4.10 -0.07
CA HIS A 94 1.60 -3.16 0.89
C HIS A 94 2.49 -2.11 0.21
N ALA A 95 3.17 -2.45 -0.89
CA ALA A 95 3.91 -1.48 -1.69
C ALA A 95 2.99 -0.40 -2.29
N ILE A 96 1.73 -0.74 -2.63
CA ILE A 96 0.72 0.24 -3.09
C ILE A 96 0.37 1.21 -1.96
N THR A 97 0.16 0.71 -0.73
CA THR A 97 -0.07 1.55 0.45
C THR A 97 1.12 2.48 0.70
N ALA A 98 2.35 1.96 0.71
CA ALA A 98 3.56 2.76 0.89
C ALA A 98 3.70 3.86 -0.17
N LYS A 99 3.44 3.52 -1.45
CA LYS A 99 3.41 4.49 -2.54
C LYS A 99 2.37 5.59 -2.30
N ALA A 100 1.16 5.26 -1.86
CA ALA A 100 0.13 6.25 -1.57
C ALA A 100 0.55 7.23 -0.45
N VAL A 101 1.19 6.72 0.61
CA VAL A 101 1.73 7.56 1.70
C VAL A 101 2.80 8.52 1.20
N LEU A 102 3.74 8.06 0.36
CA LEU A 102 4.77 8.93 -0.22
C LEU A 102 4.20 9.96 -1.18
N MET A 103 3.21 9.58 -2.00
CA MET A 103 2.56 10.55 -2.89
C MET A 103 1.83 11.63 -2.10
N ALA A 104 1.18 11.29 -0.98
CA ALA A 104 0.58 12.27 -0.08
C ALA A 104 1.63 13.23 0.52
N LEU A 105 2.83 12.74 0.86
CA LEU A 105 3.93 13.57 1.34
C LEU A 105 4.43 14.55 0.26
N TYR A 106 4.69 14.06 -0.97
CA TYR A 106 5.35 14.84 -2.02
C TYR A 106 4.41 15.78 -2.78
N VAL A 107 3.19 15.32 -3.07
CA VAL A 107 2.22 16.05 -3.90
C VAL A 107 1.15 16.70 -3.04
N GLY A 108 0.94 16.19 -1.83
CA GLY A 108 -0.22 16.50 -1.03
C GLY A 108 -1.38 15.56 -1.36
N TYR A 109 -2.29 15.46 -0.39
CA TYR A 109 -3.56 14.78 -0.50
C TYR A 109 -4.67 15.81 -0.33
N GLU A 110 -5.70 15.68 -1.15
CA GLU A 110 -6.93 16.46 -1.05
C GLU A 110 -8.09 15.47 -0.89
N PRO A 111 -8.79 15.48 0.25
CA PRO A 111 -9.90 14.57 0.47
C PRO A 111 -11.03 14.92 -0.52
N VAL A 112 -11.48 13.93 -1.27
CA VAL A 112 -12.66 14.09 -2.11
C VAL A 112 -13.88 14.12 -1.19
N GLU A 113 -14.56 15.26 -1.10
CA GLU A 113 -15.80 15.36 -0.32
C GLU A 113 -16.86 14.40 -0.89
N GLY A 114 -17.39 13.50 -0.04
CA GLY A 114 -18.57 12.69 -0.36
C GLY A 114 -18.35 11.21 -0.72
N GLN A 115 -17.11 10.73 -0.91
CA GLN A 115 -16.88 9.29 -1.13
C GLN A 115 -16.61 8.57 0.20
N LYS A 116 -17.68 8.09 0.85
CA LYS A 116 -17.58 6.96 1.78
C LYS A 116 -17.05 5.77 0.97
N LYS A 117 -15.79 5.37 1.16
CA LYS A 117 -15.25 4.17 0.53
C LYS A 117 -16.06 2.98 1.05
N SER A 118 -16.81 2.33 0.15
CA SER A 118 -17.54 1.10 0.44
C SER A 118 -16.57 0.01 0.89
N PRO A 119 -16.96 -0.88 1.82
CA PRO A 119 -16.15 -2.04 2.14
C PRO A 119 -16.02 -2.90 0.88
N VAL A 120 -14.79 -3.32 0.58
CA VAL A 120 -14.55 -4.38 -0.42
C VAL A 120 -15.11 -5.66 0.19
N THR A 121 -16.29 -6.07 -0.26
CA THR A 121 -16.80 -7.42 -0.03
C THR A 121 -16.00 -8.37 -0.91
N GLU A 122 -15.34 -9.35 -0.29
CA GLU A 122 -14.81 -10.53 -0.96
C GLU A 122 -16.01 -11.44 -1.31
N GLU A 123 -16.38 -11.54 -2.58
CA GLU A 123 -17.27 -12.52 -3.25
C GLU A 123 -17.41 -11.97 -4.70
N ASP A 124 -16.97 -12.61 -5.80
CA ASP A 124 -17.27 -13.97 -6.25
C ASP A 124 -16.10 -14.61 -7.02
N GLN A 125 -15.74 -15.83 -6.63
CA GLN A 125 -15.30 -16.86 -7.57
C GLN A 125 -16.55 -17.56 -8.11
N GLU A 126 -16.85 -17.44 -9.41
CA GLU A 126 -17.46 -18.51 -10.23
C GLU A 126 -17.41 -18.08 -11.71
N SER A 127 -16.59 -18.77 -12.51
CA SER A 127 -17.06 -19.77 -13.49
C SER A 127 -17.88 -19.19 -14.64
N SER A 128 -17.24 -19.06 -15.81
CA SER A 128 -17.91 -19.42 -17.06
C SER A 128 -16.94 -20.18 -17.96
N SER A 129 -17.23 -21.47 -18.09
CA SER A 129 -16.69 -22.40 -19.06
C SER A 129 -17.18 -22.05 -20.47
N GLU A 130 -16.22 -22.01 -21.41
CA GLU A 130 -16.20 -22.71 -22.70
C GLU A 130 -17.47 -22.71 -23.59
N SER A 131 -17.35 -22.16 -24.81
CA SER A 131 -17.77 -22.89 -26.03
C SER A 131 -17.31 -22.21 -27.33
N THR A 132 -16.45 -22.95 -28.04
CA THR A 132 -16.38 -23.27 -29.48
C THR A 132 -16.54 -22.19 -30.58
N GLY A 133 -15.60 -22.23 -31.53
CA GLY A 133 -15.73 -21.61 -32.86
C GLY A 133 -14.43 -21.70 -33.66
N ALA A 134 -14.26 -22.79 -34.40
CA ALA A 134 -13.05 -23.25 -35.05
C ALA A 134 -12.53 -22.45 -36.28
N SER A 135 -11.28 -22.80 -36.65
CA SER A 135 -10.70 -22.79 -38.02
C SER A 135 -10.12 -21.44 -38.50
N SER A 136 -8.93 -21.32 -39.12
CA SER A 136 -8.03 -22.28 -39.77
C SER A 136 -6.57 -21.79 -39.84
N SER A 137 -5.70 -22.76 -40.09
CA SER A 137 -4.26 -22.82 -40.39
C SER A 137 -3.63 -21.76 -41.32
N THR A 138 -2.33 -21.48 -41.09
CA THR A 138 -1.28 -21.46 -42.15
C THR A 138 0.09 -21.87 -41.60
N THR A 139 0.72 -22.82 -42.29
CA THR A 139 2.03 -23.46 -42.12
C THR A 139 3.24 -22.60 -42.53
N ALA A 140 4.36 -22.73 -41.80
CA ALA A 140 5.72 -22.71 -42.37
C ALA A 140 6.70 -23.42 -41.42
N SER A 141 7.29 -24.52 -41.88
CA SER A 141 8.32 -25.31 -41.17
C SER A 141 9.72 -24.68 -41.31
N PRO A 142 10.63 -24.85 -40.33
CA PRO A 142 12.06 -24.77 -40.58
C PRO A 142 12.63 -26.18 -40.82
N SER A 143 13.62 -26.31 -41.72
CA SER A 143 14.51 -27.48 -41.78
C SER A 143 15.90 -27.02 -42.21
N ASP A 144 16.89 -27.77 -41.69
CA ASP A 144 18.35 -27.56 -41.62
C ASP A 144 19.08 -26.97 -42.83
#